data_AF-F0G245-F1
#
_entry.id   AF-F0G245-F1
#
_cell.length_a   1.000
_cell.length_b   1.000
_cell.length_c   1.000
_cell.angle_alpha   90.00
_cell.angle_beta   90.00
_cell.angle_gamma   90.00
#
_symmetry.space_group_name_H-M   'P 1'
#
loop_
_entity.id
_entity.type
_entity.pdbx_description
1 polymer ?
#
loop_
_entity_poly.entity_id
_entity_poly.type
_entity_poly.pdbx_seq_one_letter_code
_entity_poly.pdbx_strand_id
1 'polypeptide(L)'
;MVAPGTFADFTKLSSVPPADGVPGAEDMIRELVEGHETVVRTAREIFPTADAASDEPTADLLTQRLQTHEKTAWMLRSLLA
;
A
#
# COMPACT_ATOMS: atom_id res chain seq x y z
N MET A 1 -15.60 -15.13 3.81
CA MET A 1 -15.75 -13.77 3.24
C MET A 1 -15.22 -13.83 1.80
N VAL A 2 -15.88 -13.17 0.85
CA VAL A 2 -15.45 -13.11 -0.56
C VAL A 2 -14.62 -11.86 -0.81
N ALA A 3 -13.73 -11.92 -1.80
CA ALA A 3 -12.94 -10.75 -2.21
C ALA A 3 -13.86 -9.62 -2.71
N PRO A 4 -13.61 -8.35 -2.33
CA PRO A 4 -14.38 -7.21 -2.82
C PRO A 4 -14.26 -7.08 -4.34
N GLY A 5 -15.35 -6.67 -5.01
CA GLY A 5 -15.42 -6.61 -6.46
C GLY A 5 -16.06 -5.33 -7.03
N THR A 6 -16.49 -4.41 -6.16
CA THR A 6 -17.08 -3.14 -6.56
C THR A 6 -16.27 -1.97 -6.02
N PHE A 7 -16.33 -0.80 -6.69
CA PHE A 7 -15.67 0.40 -6.20
C PHE A 7 -16.15 0.80 -4.80
N ALA A 8 -17.44 0.63 -4.50
CA ALA A 8 -17.99 0.91 -3.18
C ALA A 8 -17.36 0.03 -2.09
N ASP A 9 -17.15 -1.26 -2.37
CA ASP A 9 -16.49 -2.17 -1.42
C ASP A 9 -15.01 -1.78 -1.21
N PHE A 10 -14.30 -1.42 -2.29
CA PHE A 10 -12.92 -0.95 -2.19
C PHE A 10 -12.81 0.33 -1.37
N THR A 11 -13.67 1.33 -1.61
CA THR A 11 -13.67 2.59 -0.84
C THR A 11 -13.94 2.35 0.64
N LYS A 12 -14.83 1.41 0.98
CA LYS A 12 -15.14 1.07 2.37
C LYS A 12 -13.97 0.41 3.10
N LEU A 13 -13.11 -0.32 2.38
CA LEU A 13 -11.98 -1.07 2.95
C LEU A 13 -10.64 -0.34 2.85
N SER A 14 -10.55 0.73 2.04
CA SER A 14 -9.30 1.44 1.80
C SER A 14 -8.84 2.21 3.04
N SER A 15 -7.57 2.03 3.41
CA SER A 15 -6.87 2.89 4.36
C SER A 15 -6.13 4.05 3.68
N VAL A 16 -6.11 4.08 2.34
CA VAL A 16 -5.55 5.18 1.56
C VAL A 16 -6.67 6.18 1.26
N PRO A 17 -6.54 7.45 1.70
CA PRO A 17 -7.56 8.46 1.46
C PRO A 17 -7.63 8.81 -0.03
N PRO A 18 -8.82 9.16 -0.55
CA PRO A 18 -8.93 9.71 -1.89
C PRO A 18 -8.23 11.07 -1.97
N ALA A 19 -7.60 11.36 -3.11
CA ALA A 19 -7.10 12.69 -3.41
C ALA A 19 -8.27 13.67 -3.61
N ASP A 20 -8.11 14.91 -3.15
CA ASP A 20 -9.06 15.99 -3.41
C ASP A 20 -8.58 16.86 -4.57
N GLY A 21 -9.34 16.86 -5.67
CA GLY A 21 -9.00 17.63 -6.86
C GLY A 21 -7.66 17.24 -7.50
N VAL A 22 -6.88 18.24 -7.88
CA VAL A 22 -5.56 18.08 -8.52
C VAL A 22 -4.54 18.90 -7.75
N PRO A 23 -3.77 18.29 -6.83
CA PRO A 23 -2.80 19.01 -6.02
C PRO A 23 -1.60 19.48 -6.87
N GLY A 24 -0.76 20.35 -6.29
CA GLY A 24 0.53 20.71 -6.87
C GLY A 24 1.43 19.48 -7.02
N ALA A 25 2.41 19.54 -7.93
CA ALA A 25 3.25 18.38 -8.24
C ALA A 25 3.97 17.80 -7.01
N GLU A 26 4.52 18.65 -6.13
CA GLU A 26 5.16 18.17 -4.91
C GLU A 26 4.16 17.56 -3.92
N ASP A 27 2.97 18.15 -3.78
CA ASP A 27 1.94 17.61 -2.90
C ASP A 27 1.43 16.25 -3.41
N MET A 28 1.28 16.11 -4.73
CA MET A 28 0.99 14.82 -5.36
C MET A 28 2.06 13.78 -5.04
N ILE A 29 3.34 14.16 -5.05
CA ILE A 29 4.43 13.25 -4.68
C ILE A 29 4.35 12.89 -3.19
N ARG A 30 4.05 13.84 -2.30
CA ARG A 30 3.86 13.58 -0.85
C ARG A 30 2.70 12.59 -0.63
N GLU A 31 1.56 12.81 -1.26
CA GLU A 31 0.40 11.90 -1.20
C GLU A 31 0.75 10.49 -1.70
N LEU A 32 1.51 10.39 -2.80
CA LEU A 32 1.96 9.09 -3.31
C LEU A 32 2.91 8.39 -2.31
N VAL A 33 3.86 9.12 -1.69
CA VAL A 33 4.73 8.55 -0.65
C VAL A 33 3.89 7.98 0.49
N GLU A 34 2.94 8.74 1.02
CA GLU A 34 2.06 8.32 2.11
C GLU A 34 1.20 7.10 1.73
N GLY A 35 0.67 7.08 0.50
CA GLY A 35 -0.08 5.95 -0.04
C GLY A 35 0.76 4.67 -0.09
N HIS A 36 1.97 4.75 -0.64
CA HIS A 36 2.90 3.61 -0.69
C HIS A 36 3.29 3.11 0.72
N GLU A 37 3.58 4.01 1.65
CA GLU A 37 3.89 3.66 3.05
C GLU A 37 2.70 3.03 3.79
N THR A 38 1.48 3.46 3.49
CA THR A 38 0.25 2.88 4.05
C THR A 38 0.04 1.45 3.57
N VAL A 39 0.33 1.16 2.30
CA VAL A 39 0.30 -0.21 1.77
C VAL A 39 1.38 -1.07 2.42
N VAL A 40 2.59 -0.54 2.62
CA VAL A 40 3.69 -1.24 3.32
C VAL A 40 3.28 -1.62 4.74
N ARG A 41 2.70 -0.70 5.52
CA ARG A 41 2.24 -0.97 6.89
C ARG A 41 1.17 -2.06 6.92
N THR A 42 0.14 -1.93 6.07
CA THR A 42 -0.94 -2.92 5.97
C THR A 42 -0.41 -4.30 5.57
N ALA A 43 0.52 -4.38 4.61
CA ALA A 43 1.11 -5.65 4.18
C ALA A 43 1.93 -6.32 5.31
N ARG A 44 2.66 -5.54 6.11
CA ARG A 44 3.41 -6.06 7.28
C ARG A 44 2.51 -6.69 8.33
N GLU A 45 1.30 -6.14 8.52
CA GLU A 45 0.32 -6.66 9.50
C GLU A 45 -0.23 -8.04 9.12
N ILE A 46 -0.10 -8.47 7.86
CA ILE A 46 -0.61 -9.76 7.38
C ILE A 46 0.38 -10.90 7.67
N PHE A 47 1.69 -10.64 7.73
CA PHE A 47 2.72 -11.67 7.94
C PHE A 47 2.48 -12.56 9.15
N PRO A 48 2.11 -12.06 10.36
CA PRO A 48 1.83 -12.92 11.50
C PRO A 48 0.70 -13.93 11.23
N THR A 49 -0.30 -13.54 10.43
CA THR A 49 -1.42 -14.43 10.08
C THR A 49 -0.99 -15.49 9.06
N ALA A 50 -0.22 -15.09 8.05
CA ALA A 50 0.33 -16.02 7.05
C ALA A 50 1.29 -17.04 7.70
N ASP A 51 2.16 -16.57 8.59
CA ASP A 51 3.12 -17.42 9.33
C ASP A 51 2.41 -18.42 10.25
N ALA A 52 1.40 -17.96 11.02
CA ALA A 52 0.61 -18.84 11.88
C ALA A 52 -0.17 -19.92 11.11
N ALA A 53 -0.48 -19.67 9.83
CA ALA A 53 -1.14 -20.62 8.95
C ALA A 53 -0.17 -21.50 8.14
N SER A 54 1.15 -21.27 8.23
CA SER A 54 2.15 -21.85 7.32
C SER A 54 1.75 -21.65 5.85
N ASP A 55 1.39 -20.41 5.51
CA ASP A 55 1.02 -20.00 4.14
C ASP A 55 2.20 -19.26 3.49
N GLU A 56 3.20 -20.03 3.07
CA GLU A 56 4.40 -19.49 2.43
C GLU A 56 4.11 -18.76 1.11
N PRO A 57 3.17 -19.20 0.25
CA PRO A 57 2.81 -18.46 -0.96
C PRO A 57 2.27 -17.04 -0.66
N THR A 58 1.43 -16.89 0.36
CA THR A 58 0.96 -15.57 0.78
C THR A 58 2.11 -14.73 1.34
N ALA A 59 2.99 -15.31 2.17
CA ALA A 59 4.15 -14.61 2.71
C ALA A 59 5.13 -14.14 1.60
N ASP A 60 5.36 -14.96 0.57
CA ASP A 60 6.18 -14.59 -0.58
C ASP A 60 5.54 -13.45 -1.39
N LEU A 61 4.24 -13.54 -1.67
CA LEU A 61 3.50 -12.47 -2.35
C LEU A 61 3.62 -11.13 -1.59
N LEU A 62 3.46 -11.15 -0.27
CA LEU A 62 3.61 -9.95 0.57
C LEU A 62 5.04 -9.40 0.49
N THR A 63 6.05 -10.26 0.48
CA THR A 63 7.47 -9.87 0.36
C THR A 63 7.73 -9.13 -0.95
N GLN A 64 7.24 -9.66 -2.07
CA GLN A 64 7.40 -9.01 -3.39
C GLN A 64 6.67 -7.65 -3.45
N ARG A 65 5.49 -7.56 -2.82
CA ARG A 65 4.74 -6.30 -2.72
C ARG A 65 5.50 -5.27 -1.89
N LEU A 66 6.03 -5.66 -0.73
CA LEU A 66 6.85 -4.79 0.11
C LEU A 66 8.05 -4.22 -0.66
N GLN A 67 8.82 -5.06 -1.34
CA GLN A 67 9.97 -4.61 -2.13
C GLN A 67 9.59 -3.53 -3.15
N THR A 68 8.45 -3.71 -3.82
CA THR A 68 7.95 -2.74 -4.80
C THR A 68 7.57 -1.42 -4.13
N HIS A 69 6.71 -1.46 -3.11
CA HIS A 69 6.21 -0.24 -2.49
C HIS A 69 7.29 0.53 -1.72
N GLU A 70 8.21 -0.15 -1.03
CA GLU A 70 9.33 0.48 -0.32
C GLU A 70 10.30 1.16 -1.29
N LYS A 71 10.63 0.50 -2.40
CA LYS A 71 11.50 1.08 -3.44
C LYS A 71 10.85 2.30 -4.08
N THR A 72 9.56 2.22 -4.42
CA THR A 72 8.83 3.37 -4.99
C THR A 72 8.76 4.52 -4.00
N ALA A 73 8.42 4.27 -2.75
CA ALA A 73 8.40 5.32 -1.72
C ALA A 73 9.77 5.99 -1.55
N TRP A 74 10.86 5.21 -1.56
CA TRP A 74 12.21 5.76 -1.54
C TRP A 74 12.52 6.66 -2.75
N MET A 75 12.18 6.20 -3.96
CA MET A 75 12.38 7.01 -5.17
C MET A 75 11.57 8.31 -5.12
N LEU A 76 10.31 8.26 -4.69
CA LEU A 76 9.46 9.44 -4.57
C LEU A 76 9.99 10.43 -3.52
N ARG A 77 10.45 9.95 -2.35
CA ARG A 77 11.10 10.80 -1.35
C ARG A 77 12.36 11.49 -1.89
N SER A 78 13.09 10.85 -2.82
CA SER A 78 14.26 11.47 -3.46
C SER A 78 13.92 12.64 -4.39
N LEU A 79 12.65 12.82 -4.77
CA LEU A 79 12.18 13.92 -5.61
C LEU A 79 11.70 15.14 -4.82
N LEU A 80 11.58 15.04 -3.49
CA LEU A 80 11.10 16.09 -2.59
C LEU A 80 12.23 16.86 -1.87
N ALA A 81 13.43 16.86 -2.47
CA ALA A 81 14.66 17.43 -1.90
C ALA A 81 14.55 18.94 -1.61
#